data_AF-A0A6P0PUV7-F1
#
_entry.id   AF-A0A6P0PUV7-F1
#
_cell.length_a   1.000
_cell.length_b   1.000
_cell.length_c   1.000
_cell.angle_alpha   90.00
_cell.angle_beta   90.00
_cell.angle_gamma   90.00
#
_symmetry.space_group_name_H-M   'P 1'
#
loop_
_entity.id
_entity.type
_entity.pdbx_description
1 polymer ?
#
loop_
_entity_poly.entity_id
_entity_poly.type
_entity_poly.pdbx_seq_one_letter_code
_entity_poly.pdbx_strand_id
1 'polypeptide(L)'
;QSSQSWHQGQHSLLPWWEYFLGVSVLSAYRDFEQRVGLVTSTKGAKTAMVLDAINNIVGDFSIKHLKEQCPTVGIDLIRRILRQERNAGRLECLGRGPDARWRKK
;
A
#
# COMPACT_ATOMS: atom_id res chain seq x y z
N GLN A 1 -15.14 25.80 25.38
CA GLN A 1 -15.33 25.48 26.82
C GLN A 1 -14.08 24.89 27.47
N SER A 2 -13.22 24.15 26.75
CA SER A 2 -12.01 23.52 27.33
C SER A 2 -10.90 24.50 27.77
N SER A 3 -10.94 25.75 27.30
CA SER A 3 -9.97 26.80 27.65
C SER A 3 -10.48 27.81 28.69
N GLN A 4 -11.75 27.71 29.10
CA GLN A 4 -12.25 28.52 30.21
C GLN A 4 -11.78 27.91 31.53
N SER A 5 -11.51 28.76 32.53
CA SER A 5 -11.04 28.38 33.88
C SER A 5 -9.77 27.51 33.95
N TRP A 6 -8.90 27.55 32.92
CA TRP A 6 -7.64 26.77 32.90
C TRP A 6 -6.68 27.17 34.04
N HIS A 7 -6.66 28.45 34.42
CA HIS A 7 -5.88 28.96 35.55
C HIS A 7 -6.36 28.46 36.93
N GLN A 8 -7.60 27.97 37.02
CA GLN A 8 -8.24 27.53 38.26
C GLN A 8 -8.25 26.00 38.41
N GLY A 9 -7.67 25.26 37.46
CA GLY A 9 -7.61 23.78 37.48
C GLY A 9 -8.96 23.08 37.28
N GLN A 10 -10.03 23.82 37.00
CA GLN A 10 -11.40 23.30 36.81
C GLN A 10 -11.76 23.13 35.33
N HIS A 11 -10.78 23.04 34.43
CA HIS A 11 -11.08 22.83 33.02
C HIS A 11 -11.52 21.38 32.78
N SER A 12 -12.58 21.18 32.00
CA SER A 12 -12.95 19.85 31.51
C SER A 12 -12.21 19.59 30.20
N LEU A 13 -11.35 18.56 30.17
CA LEU A 13 -10.65 18.10 28.96
C LEU A 13 -11.54 17.24 28.05
N LEU A 14 -12.66 16.74 28.58
CA LEU A 14 -13.60 15.86 27.87
C LEU A 14 -14.06 16.44 26.53
N PRO A 15 -14.49 17.72 26.42
CA PRO A 15 -14.95 18.28 25.15
C PRO A 15 -13.84 18.38 24.10
N TRP A 16 -12.58 18.54 24.53
CA TRP A 16 -11.44 18.56 23.62
C TRP A 16 -11.11 17.15 23.11
N TRP A 17 -11.19 16.15 23.99
CA TRP A 17 -10.95 14.76 23.65
C TRP A 17 -11.99 14.20 22.67
N GLU A 18 -13.27 14.51 22.90
CA GLU A 18 -14.37 14.14 21.99
C GLU A 18 -14.21 14.78 20.62
N TYR A 19 -13.84 16.07 20.55
CA TYR A 19 -13.57 16.75 19.29
C TYR A 19 -12.36 16.14 18.57
N PHE A 20 -11.25 15.92 19.26
CA PHE A 20 -10.03 15.39 18.68
C PHE A 20 -10.21 13.97 18.13
N LEU A 21 -10.83 13.08 18.91
CA LEU A 21 -11.10 11.72 18.47
C LEU A 21 -12.18 11.66 17.37
N GLY A 22 -13.26 12.45 17.52
CA GLY A 22 -14.39 12.43 16.61
C GLY A 22 -14.09 13.10 15.26
N VAL A 23 -13.24 14.12 15.24
CA VAL A 23 -12.91 14.86 14.01
C VAL A 23 -11.61 14.38 13.41
N SER A 24 -10.51 14.40 14.15
CA SER A 24 -9.19 14.15 13.57
C SER A 24 -8.92 12.67 13.38
N VAL A 25 -9.13 11.85 14.42
CA VAL A 25 -8.83 10.41 14.37
C VAL A 25 -9.82 9.68 13.47
N LEU A 26 -11.13 9.94 13.63
CA LEU A 26 -12.15 9.29 12.82
C LEU A 26 -12.09 9.71 11.34
N SER A 27 -11.79 10.98 11.03
CA SER A 27 -11.60 11.40 9.64
C SER A 27 -10.38 10.73 9.02
N ALA A 28 -9.25 10.71 9.73
CA ALA A 28 -8.05 10.03 9.24
C ALA A 28 -8.28 8.52 9.03
N TYR A 29 -9.06 7.88 9.90
CA TYR A 29 -9.42 6.48 9.76
C TYR A 29 -10.36 6.23 8.57
N ARG A 30 -11.35 7.10 8.35
CA ARG A 30 -12.24 7.02 7.17
C ARG A 30 -11.48 7.25 5.88
N ASP A 31 -10.57 8.22 5.83
CA ASP A 31 -9.73 8.46 4.67
C ASP A 31 -8.80 7.27 4.38
N PHE A 32 -8.29 6.64 5.44
CA PHE A 32 -7.52 5.39 5.34
C PHE A 32 -8.40 4.23 4.84
N GLU A 33 -9.59 4.03 5.42
CA GLU A 33 -10.53 2.99 5.01
C GLU A 33 -11.01 3.20 3.58
N GLN A 34 -11.20 4.44 3.12
CA GLN A 34 -11.54 4.72 1.73
C GLN A 34 -10.38 4.34 0.80
N ARG A 35 -9.14 4.68 1.15
CA ARG A 35 -7.95 4.31 0.37
C ARG A 35 -7.71 2.79 0.38
N VAL A 36 -7.92 2.13 1.51
CA VAL A 36 -7.75 0.67 1.64
C VAL A 36 -8.94 -0.10 1.07
N GLY A 37 -10.15 0.43 1.18
CA GLY A 37 -11.40 -0.09 0.61
C GLY A 37 -11.41 -0.04 -0.91
N LEU A 38 -10.83 1.02 -1.50
CA LEU A 38 -10.48 1.08 -2.92
C LEU A 38 -9.54 -0.07 -3.33
N VAL A 39 -8.63 -0.47 -2.43
CA VAL A 39 -7.68 -1.58 -2.62
C VAL A 39 -8.30 -2.94 -2.35
N THR A 40 -9.39 -3.11 -1.60
CA THR A 40 -9.99 -4.44 -1.36
C THR A 40 -11.17 -4.78 -2.27
N SER A 41 -11.90 -3.80 -2.80
CA SER A 41 -13.16 -4.05 -3.53
C SER A 41 -13.03 -4.27 -5.04
N THR A 42 -11.89 -3.95 -5.66
CA THR A 42 -11.72 -4.09 -7.11
C THR A 42 -10.97 -5.38 -7.49
N LYS A 43 -11.60 -6.22 -8.33
CA LYS A 43 -10.92 -7.30 -9.04
C LYS A 43 -9.66 -6.72 -9.70
N GLY A 44 -8.47 -7.08 -9.21
CA GLY A 44 -7.21 -6.52 -9.69
C GLY A 44 -6.35 -5.82 -8.62
N ALA A 45 -6.83 -5.68 -7.38
CA ALA A 45 -6.05 -5.14 -6.27
C ALA A 45 -4.65 -5.76 -6.09
N LYS A 46 -4.58 -7.10 -6.04
CA LYS A 46 -3.31 -7.83 -5.94
C LYS A 46 -2.43 -7.63 -7.17
N THR A 47 -3.03 -7.39 -8.33
CA THR A 47 -2.32 -7.05 -9.55
C THR A 47 -1.73 -5.65 -9.48
N ALA A 48 -2.51 -4.66 -9.04
CA ALA A 48 -2.06 -3.30 -8.83
C ALA A 48 -0.91 -3.23 -7.80
N MET A 49 -1.01 -3.98 -6.70
CA MET A 49 0.09 -4.07 -5.70
C MET A 49 1.40 -4.56 -6.32
N VAL A 50 1.36 -5.59 -7.18
CA VAL A 50 2.57 -6.09 -7.84
C VAL A 50 3.10 -5.09 -8.85
N LEU A 51 2.23 -4.42 -9.61
CA LEU A 51 2.65 -3.38 -10.57
C LEU A 51 3.29 -2.18 -9.86
N ASP A 52 2.72 -1.76 -8.73
CA ASP A 52 3.27 -0.68 -7.91
C ASP A 52 4.62 -1.07 -7.28
N ALA A 53 4.72 -2.28 -6.75
CA ALA A 53 6.00 -2.82 -6.27
C ALA A 53 7.05 -2.87 -7.39
N ILE A 54 6.68 -3.34 -8.58
CA ILE A 54 7.55 -3.29 -9.76
C ILE A 54 7.97 -1.85 -9.99
N ASN A 55 7.03 -0.89 -10.10
CA ASN A 55 7.29 0.52 -10.36
C ASN A 55 8.25 1.17 -9.35
N ASN A 56 8.15 0.81 -8.08
CA ASN A 56 9.01 1.35 -7.01
C ASN A 56 10.44 0.78 -7.02
N ILE A 57 10.68 -0.37 -7.66
CA ILE A 57 12.03 -0.93 -7.75
C ILE A 57 12.87 -0.19 -8.80
N VAL A 58 14.02 0.31 -8.37
CA VAL A 58 15.05 0.89 -9.23
C VAL A 58 16.10 -0.19 -9.54
N GLY A 59 16.20 -0.58 -10.81
CA GLY A 59 17.15 -1.60 -11.28
C GLY A 59 16.54 -2.98 -11.48
N ASP A 60 17.40 -4.01 -11.45
CA ASP A 60 17.02 -5.39 -11.70
C ASP A 60 16.41 -6.04 -10.47
N PHE A 61 15.38 -6.85 -10.64
CA PHE A 61 14.70 -7.55 -9.55
C PHE A 61 14.47 -9.02 -9.85
N SER A 62 14.27 -9.81 -8.81
CA SER A 62 13.89 -11.23 -8.91
C SER A 62 12.44 -11.43 -8.45
N ILE A 63 11.87 -12.57 -8.79
CA ILE A 63 10.54 -12.96 -8.28
C ILE A 63 10.57 -13.07 -6.74
N LYS A 64 11.69 -13.51 -6.16
CA LYS A 64 11.88 -13.58 -4.71
C LYS A 64 11.77 -12.20 -4.06
N HIS A 65 12.42 -11.19 -4.67
CA HIS A 65 12.34 -9.81 -4.19
C HIS A 65 10.91 -9.26 -4.22
N LEU A 66 10.16 -9.52 -5.31
CA LEU A 66 8.75 -9.15 -5.38
C LEU A 66 7.88 -9.88 -4.34
N LYS A 67 8.21 -11.13 -4.04
CA LYS A 67 7.51 -11.91 -3.01
C LYS A 67 7.78 -11.40 -1.60
N GLU A 68 8.99 -10.91 -1.32
CA GLU A 68 9.35 -10.26 -0.06
C GLU A 68 8.60 -8.93 0.13
N GLN A 69 8.45 -8.13 -0.92
CA GLN A 69 7.68 -6.87 -0.86
C GLN A 69 6.15 -7.08 -0.84
N CYS A 70 5.65 -8.15 -1.46
CA CYS A 70 4.23 -8.47 -1.55
C CYS A 70 3.93 -9.88 -0.99
N PRO A 71 4.01 -10.08 0.34
CA PRO A 71 3.85 -11.41 0.95
C PRO A 71 2.45 -11.99 0.76
N THR A 72 1.43 -11.14 0.67
CA THR A 72 0.00 -11.50 0.49
C THR A 72 -0.35 -11.98 -0.93
N VAL A 73 0.55 -11.80 -1.90
CA VAL A 73 0.34 -12.17 -3.29
C VAL A 73 0.93 -13.56 -3.58
N GLY A 74 0.16 -14.42 -4.24
CA GLY A 74 0.62 -15.75 -4.66
C GLY A 74 1.69 -15.67 -5.75
N ILE A 75 2.68 -16.56 -5.70
CA ILE A 75 3.79 -16.60 -6.66
C ILE A 75 3.29 -16.78 -8.11
N ASP A 76 2.22 -17.56 -8.30
CA ASP A 76 1.64 -17.78 -9.64
C ASP A 76 1.02 -16.51 -10.22
N LEU A 77 0.43 -15.66 -9.39
CA LEU A 77 -0.09 -14.36 -9.83
C LEU A 77 1.07 -13.44 -10.23
N ILE A 78 2.14 -13.40 -9.45
CA ILE A 78 3.35 -12.62 -9.80
C ILE A 78 3.90 -13.09 -11.16
N ARG A 79 4.05 -14.40 -11.36
CA ARG A 79 4.50 -14.98 -12.64
C ARG A 79 3.58 -14.62 -13.81
N ARG A 80 2.26 -14.65 -13.59
CA ARG A 80 1.27 -14.26 -14.61
C ARG A 80 1.43 -12.80 -15.00
N ILE A 81 1.57 -11.91 -14.01
CA ILE A 81 1.73 -10.47 -14.24
C ILE A 81 3.04 -10.20 -14.99
N LEU A 82 4.17 -10.75 -14.54
CA LEU A 82 5.45 -10.58 -15.21
C LEU A 82 5.42 -11.05 -16.67
N ARG A 83 4.72 -12.15 -16.97
CA ARG A 83 4.52 -12.61 -18.35
C ARG A 83 3.66 -11.63 -19.16
N GLN A 84 2.60 -11.08 -18.58
CA GLN A 84 1.75 -10.07 -19.23
C GLN A 84 2.52 -8.79 -19.52
N GLU A 85 3.26 -8.27 -18.54
CA GLU A 85 4.08 -7.06 -18.66
C GLU A 85 5.21 -7.22 -19.68
N ARG A 86 5.82 -8.41 -19.75
CA ARG A 86 6.80 -8.75 -20.79
C ARG A 86 6.18 -8.79 -22.17
N ASN A 87 5.01 -9.41 -22.32
CA ASN A 87 4.30 -9.45 -23.59
C ASN A 87 3.85 -8.05 -24.04
N ALA A 88 3.58 -7.16 -23.09
CA ALA A 88 3.30 -5.74 -23.34
C ALA A 88 4.57 -4.91 -23.62
N GLY A 89 5.77 -5.51 -23.58
CA GLY A 89 7.03 -4.86 -23.89
C GLY A 89 7.60 -3.96 -22.79
N ARG A 90 6.99 -3.96 -21.59
CA ARG A 90 7.41 -3.10 -20.45
C ARG A 90 8.50 -3.73 -19.59
N LEU A 91 8.61 -5.06 -19.62
CA LEU A 91 9.62 -5.81 -18.87
C LEU A 91 10.43 -6.72 -19.78
N GLU A 92 11.70 -6.89 -19.43
CA GLU A 92 12.62 -7.83 -20.05
C GLU A 92 13.16 -8.82 -19.00
N CYS A 93 13.32 -10.08 -19.42
CA CYS A 93 13.87 -11.13 -18.58
C CYS A 93 15.34 -11.31 -18.93
N LEU A 94 16.24 -10.93 -18.01
CA LEU A 94 17.69 -10.94 -18.20
C LEU A 94 18.33 -12.33 -18.02
N GLY A 95 17.57 -13.31 -17.52
CA GLY A 95 18.05 -14.68 -17.30
C GLY A 95 16.95 -15.73 -17.43
N ARG A 96 17.34 -17.01 -17.41
CA ARG A 96 16.42 -18.17 -17.43
C ARG A 96 16.62 -18.99 -16.15
N GLY A 97 15.53 -19.36 -15.48
CA GLY A 97 15.55 -20.22 -14.29
C GLY A 97 14.85 -19.61 -13.05
N PRO A 98 14.95 -20.26 -11.89
CA PRO A 98 14.36 -19.81 -10.63
C PRO A 98 14.86 -18.43 -10.17
N ASP A 99 16.14 -18.13 -10.46
CA ASP A 99 16.81 -16.87 -10.14
C ASP A 99 16.81 -15.86 -11.30
N ALA A 100 15.88 -16.02 -12.25
CA ALA A 100 15.74 -15.10 -13.37
C ALA A 100 15.56 -13.66 -12.85
N ARG A 101 16.44 -12.78 -13.31
CA ARG A 101 16.34 -11.34 -13.09
C ARG A 101 15.48 -10.70 -14.16
N TRP A 102 14.73 -9.70 -13.75
CA TRP A 102 13.82 -8.91 -14.55
C TRP A 102 14.25 -7.46 -14.50
N ARG A 103 14.12 -6.78 -15.63
CA ARG A 103 14.45 -5.37 -15.78
C ARG A 103 13.28 -4.67 -16.47
N LYS A 104 13.01 -3.43 -16.07
CA LYS A 104 12.11 -2.55 -16.81
C LYS A 104 12.81 -2.03 -18.06
N LYS A 105 12.10 -2.07 -19.17
CA LYS A 105 12.53 -1.44 -20.42
C LYS A 105 12.10 0.03 -20.40
#